data_AF-A0A1G8FW05-F1
#
_entry.id   AF-A0A1G8FW05-F1
#
_cell.length_a   1.000
_cell.length_b   1.000
_cell.length_c   1.000
_cell.angle_alpha   90.00
_cell.angle_beta   90.00
_cell.angle_gamma   90.00
#
_symmetry.space_group_name_H-M   'P 1'
#
loop_
_entity.id
_entity.type
_entity.pdbx_description
1 polymer ?
#
loop_
_entity_poly.entity_id
_entity_poly.type
_entity_poly.pdbx_seq_one_letter_code
_entity_poly.pdbx_strand_id
1 'polypeptide(L)'
;MEQFIIEKEAIPSFPDTYFQVEETPYTFPQTLRLLADTIERYEKLADLVATHEKAIEKIDRLSHSEGTFNLTMAAKTLQMPPKKLIEWLYERDWIYRPAPKAPWLAQSDKMPKYLVHKTKTIRTNDEPPKVYHQVLVTIAGLIQIAAELKGAPPLH
;
A
#
# COMPACT_ATOMS: atom_id res chain seq x y z
N MET A 1 21.77 10.50 58.49
CA MET A 1 21.02 11.36 57.55
C MET A 1 22.01 11.66 56.44
N GLU A 2 21.89 11.18 55.21
CA GLU A 2 20.71 10.91 54.38
C GLU A 2 20.90 9.65 53.53
N GLN A 3 19.82 8.89 53.33
CA GLN A 3 19.75 7.75 52.41
C GLN A 3 19.28 8.28 51.05
N PHE A 4 20.07 8.08 49.98
CA PHE A 4 19.58 8.21 48.61
C PHE A 4 18.89 6.90 48.23
N ILE A 5 17.55 6.92 48.24
CA ILE A 5 16.71 5.86 47.71
C ILE A 5 16.69 6.04 46.19
N ILE A 6 17.40 5.20 45.45
CA ILE A 6 17.18 5.05 44.01
C ILE A 6 16.06 4.02 43.86
N GLU A 7 14.87 4.50 43.51
CA GLU A 7 13.74 3.65 43.18
C GLU A 7 14.14 2.69 42.06
N LYS A 8 13.92 1.41 42.34
CA LYS A 8 14.14 0.28 41.44
C LYS A 8 13.07 0.34 40.35
N GLU A 9 13.28 1.22 39.36
CA GLU A 9 12.40 1.31 38.21
C GLU A 9 12.46 -0.02 37.46
N ALA A 10 11.28 -0.65 37.34
CA ALA A 10 11.11 -1.97 36.79
C ALA A 10 11.59 -2.00 35.34
N ILE A 11 12.70 -2.70 35.10
CA ILE A 11 13.06 -3.17 33.76
C ILE A 11 11.85 -3.97 33.29
N PRO A 12 11.19 -3.61 32.17
CA PRO A 12 10.08 -4.42 31.67
C PRO A 12 10.63 -5.82 31.42
N SER A 13 10.01 -6.82 32.04
CA SER A 13 10.40 -8.21 31.87
C SER A 13 10.43 -8.50 30.37
N PHE A 14 11.62 -8.65 29.82
CA PHE A 14 11.78 -9.17 28.48
C PHE A 14 11.00 -10.50 28.45
N PRO A 15 10.02 -10.67 27.55
CA PRO A 15 9.32 -11.93 27.46
C PRO A 15 10.35 -13.04 27.25
N ASP A 16 10.27 -14.10 28.06
CA ASP A 16 11.17 -15.26 28.13
C ASP A 16 11.31 -16.06 26.82
N THR A 17 10.84 -15.53 25.69
CA THR A 17 11.21 -16.00 24.36
C THR A 17 12.63 -15.52 24.03
N TYR A 18 13.59 -15.96 24.83
CA TYR A 18 14.94 -16.14 24.35
C TYR A 18 14.85 -17.04 23.11
N PHE A 19 15.53 -16.63 22.04
CA PHE A 19 15.93 -17.54 20.97
C PHE A 19 16.24 -18.91 21.60
N GLN A 20 15.41 -19.93 21.36
CA GLN A 20 15.85 -21.29 21.60
C GLN A 20 17.03 -21.46 20.66
N VAL A 21 18.25 -21.33 21.19
CA VAL A 21 19.44 -21.78 20.49
C VAL A 21 19.28 -23.28 20.48
N GLU A 22 18.63 -23.81 19.45
CA GLU A 22 18.68 -25.23 19.16
C GLU A 22 20.17 -25.59 19.22
N GLU A 23 20.55 -26.51 20.10
CA GLU A 23 21.91 -27.04 20.16
C GLU A 23 22.13 -27.84 18.87
N THR A 24 22.42 -27.10 17.80
CA THR A 24 22.58 -27.68 16.49
C THR A 24 23.77 -28.65 16.56
N PRO A 25 23.63 -29.91 16.12
CA PRO A 25 24.66 -30.94 16.28
C PRO A 25 25.80 -30.75 15.27
N TYR A 26 26.37 -29.55 15.19
CA TYR A 26 27.45 -29.18 14.29
C TYR A 26 28.76 -29.01 15.07
N THR A 27 29.87 -29.46 14.51
CA THR A 27 31.20 -29.26 15.11
C THR A 27 31.56 -27.77 15.06
N PHE A 28 32.30 -27.23 16.04
CA PHE A 28 32.76 -25.82 16.08
C PHE A 28 33.18 -25.19 14.73
N PRO A 29 34.01 -25.84 13.88
CA PRO A 29 34.36 -25.28 12.55
C PRO A 29 33.18 -25.22 11.57
N GLN A 30 32.20 -26.13 11.69
CA GLN A 30 30.98 -26.12 10.87
C GLN A 30 30.06 -24.96 11.27
N THR A 31 29.94 -24.68 12.57
CA THR A 31 29.17 -23.54 13.11
C THR A 31 29.73 -22.21 12.61
N LEU A 32 31.06 -22.04 12.64
CA LEU A 32 31.70 -20.83 12.13
C LEU A 32 31.46 -20.62 10.62
N ARG A 33 31.47 -21.69 9.83
CA ARG A 33 31.18 -21.61 8.39
C ARG A 33 29.73 -21.23 8.10
N LEU A 34 28.79 -21.85 8.81
CA LEU A 34 27.37 -21.51 8.71
C LEU A 34 27.10 -20.06 9.12
N LEU A 35 27.74 -19.59 10.19
CA LEU A 35 27.66 -18.19 10.63
C LEU A 35 28.16 -17.24 9.53
N ALA A 36 29.31 -17.52 8.92
CA ALA A 36 29.82 -16.73 7.80
C ALA A 36 28.82 -16.69 6.62
N ASP A 37 28.28 -17.84 6.22
CA ASP A 37 27.26 -17.92 5.15
C ASP A 37 25.97 -17.16 5.51
N THR A 38 25.58 -17.15 6.79
CA THR A 38 24.43 -16.34 7.24
C THR A 38 24.71 -14.85 7.19
N ILE A 39 25.89 -14.41 7.63
CA ILE A 39 26.30 -13.00 7.59
C ILE A 39 26.30 -12.49 6.15
N GLU A 40 26.89 -13.25 5.22
CA GLU A 40 26.87 -12.89 3.79
C GLU A 40 25.44 -12.78 3.23
N ARG A 41 24.51 -13.64 3.67
CA ARG A 41 23.09 -13.55 3.28
C ARG A 41 22.41 -12.33 3.89
N TYR A 42 22.71 -12.00 5.14
CA TYR A 42 22.18 -10.79 5.79
C TYR A 42 22.69 -9.52 5.13
N GLU A 43 23.97 -9.46 4.75
CA GLU A 43 24.54 -8.32 4.02
C GLU A 43 23.85 -8.12 2.67
N LYS A 44 23.71 -9.19 1.88
CA LYS A 44 22.98 -9.15 0.60
C LYS A 44 21.54 -8.69 0.77
N LEU A 45 20.87 -9.14 1.83
CA LEU A 45 19.50 -8.72 2.12
C LEU A 45 19.45 -7.24 2.54
N ALA A 46 20.39 -6.78 3.36
CA ALA A 46 20.48 -5.40 3.80
C ALA A 46 20.71 -4.44 2.61
N ASP A 47 21.56 -4.82 1.66
CA ASP A 47 21.79 -4.05 0.44
C ASP A 47 20.50 -3.94 -0.39
N LEU A 48 19.77 -5.05 -0.57
CA LEU A 48 18.49 -5.05 -1.27
C LEU A 48 17.45 -4.17 -0.56
N VAL A 49 17.35 -4.26 0.77
CA VAL A 49 16.46 -3.41 1.58
C VAL A 49 16.80 -1.94 1.36
N ALA A 50 18.08 -1.55 1.44
CA ALA A 50 18.50 -0.17 1.23
C ALA A 50 18.19 0.33 -0.20
N THR A 51 18.26 -0.53 -1.22
CA THR A 51 17.83 -0.16 -2.58
C THR A 51 16.31 0.02 -2.69
N HIS A 52 15.54 -0.85 -2.04
CA HIS A 52 14.09 -0.81 -2.04
C HIS A 52 13.56 0.40 -1.26
N GLU A 53 14.16 0.77 -0.14
CA GLU A 53 13.80 1.97 0.63
C GLU A 53 13.88 3.24 -0.23
N LYS A 54 14.98 3.41 -0.99
CA LYS A 54 15.14 4.53 -1.92
C LYS A 54 14.11 4.52 -3.05
N ALA A 55 13.67 3.34 -3.49
CA ALA A 55 12.62 3.22 -4.50
C ALA A 55 11.24 3.59 -3.92
N ILE A 56 10.94 3.16 -2.69
CA ILE A 56 9.71 3.48 -1.98
C ILE A 56 9.62 4.99 -1.72
N GLU A 57 10.71 5.63 -1.26
CA GLU A 57 10.74 7.08 -1.02
C GLU A 57 10.46 7.88 -2.31
N LYS A 58 11.02 7.45 -3.45
CA LYS A 58 10.74 8.08 -4.75
C LYS A 58 9.27 7.92 -5.15
N ILE A 59 8.71 6.72 -4.96
CA ILE A 59 7.30 6.44 -5.25
C ILE A 59 6.41 7.28 -4.33
N ASP A 60 6.75 7.38 -3.05
CA ASP A 60 6.00 8.17 -2.08
C ASP A 60 6.01 9.66 -2.45
N ARG A 61 7.16 10.22 -2.79
CA ARG A 61 7.27 11.60 -3.29
C ARG A 61 6.47 11.82 -4.59
N LEU A 62 6.46 10.86 -5.51
CA LEU A 62 5.62 10.93 -6.71
C LEU A 62 4.14 10.77 -6.38
N SER A 63 3.78 10.00 -5.35
CA SER A 63 2.40 9.83 -4.92
C SER A 63 1.82 11.09 -4.29
N HIS A 64 2.67 11.93 -3.70
CA HIS A 64 2.32 13.27 -3.21
C HIS A 64 2.19 14.30 -4.34
N SER A 65 2.62 13.99 -5.57
CA SER A 65 2.36 14.88 -6.72
C SER A 65 0.88 14.78 -7.15
N GLU A 66 0.26 15.92 -7.45
CA GLU A 66 -1.16 16.11 -7.77
C GLU A 66 -1.60 15.48 -9.12
N GLY A 67 -1.31 14.20 -9.33
CA GLY A 67 -1.76 13.43 -10.49
C GLY A 67 -3.09 12.73 -10.21
N THR A 68 -4.16 13.17 -10.90
CA THR A 68 -5.46 12.47 -10.88
C THR A 68 -5.76 11.85 -12.24
N PHE A 69 -6.20 10.59 -12.25
CA PHE A 69 -6.46 9.82 -13.45
C PHE A 69 -7.93 9.44 -13.52
N ASN A 70 -8.54 9.59 -14.69
CA ASN A 70 -9.87 9.03 -14.93
C ASN A 70 -9.82 7.49 -14.86
N LEU A 71 -10.91 6.81 -14.50
CA LEU A 71 -10.97 5.34 -14.39
C LEU A 71 -10.45 4.62 -15.65
N THR A 72 -10.78 5.14 -16.84
CA THR A 72 -10.27 4.60 -18.10
C THR A 72 -8.76 4.78 -18.28
N MET A 73 -8.21 5.91 -17.85
CA MET A 73 -6.76 6.16 -17.92
C MET A 73 -6.03 5.32 -16.87
N ALA A 74 -6.58 5.21 -15.66
CA ALA A 74 -6.08 4.33 -14.61
C ALA A 74 -5.98 2.87 -15.09
N ALA A 75 -7.03 2.37 -15.75
CA ALA A 75 -7.03 1.03 -16.34
C ALA A 75 -5.92 0.83 -17.39
N LYS A 76 -5.71 1.82 -18.26
CA LYS A 76 -4.61 1.78 -19.26
C LYS A 76 -3.25 1.76 -18.59
N THR A 77 -3.03 2.57 -17.55
CA THR A 77 -1.79 2.58 -16.77
C THR A 77 -1.52 1.24 -16.09
N LEU A 78 -2.57 0.58 -15.60
CA LEU A 78 -2.50 -0.76 -15.01
C LEU A 78 -2.51 -1.90 -16.05
N GLN A 79 -2.48 -1.58 -17.35
CA GLN A 79 -2.53 -2.53 -18.47
C GLN A 79 -3.73 -3.51 -18.41
N MET A 80 -4.87 -3.05 -17.89
CA MET A 80 -6.07 -3.85 -17.74
C MET A 80 -7.27 -3.26 -18.50
N PRO A 81 -8.26 -4.08 -18.90
CA PRO A 81 -9.45 -3.57 -19.54
C PRO A 81 -10.28 -2.74 -18.54
N PRO A 82 -10.81 -1.58 -18.96
CA PRO A 82 -11.49 -0.64 -18.04
C PRO A 82 -12.72 -1.23 -17.37
N LYS A 83 -13.44 -2.14 -18.05
CA LYS A 83 -14.59 -2.86 -17.47
C LYS A 83 -14.18 -3.69 -16.24
N LYS A 84 -13.08 -4.44 -16.37
CA LYS A 84 -12.53 -5.30 -15.30
C LYS A 84 -12.04 -4.49 -14.11
N LEU A 85 -11.46 -3.30 -14.36
CA LEU A 85 -11.08 -2.40 -13.27
C LEU A 85 -12.31 -1.90 -12.51
N ILE A 86 -13.36 -1.50 -13.23
CA ILE A 86 -14.60 -0.99 -12.62
C ILE A 86 -15.29 -2.09 -11.80
N GLU A 87 -15.37 -3.31 -12.33
CA GLU A 87 -15.89 -4.48 -11.58
C GLU A 87 -15.07 -4.73 -10.32
N TRP A 88 -13.73 -4.77 -10.43
CA TRP A 88 -12.85 -4.98 -9.28
C TRP A 88 -13.00 -3.89 -8.21
N LEU A 89 -13.15 -2.63 -8.62
CA LEU A 89 -13.38 -1.50 -7.71
C LEU A 89 -14.76 -1.61 -7.03
N TYR A 90 -15.76 -2.10 -7.76
CA TYR A 90 -17.09 -2.31 -7.20
C TYR A 90 -17.11 -3.47 -6.20
N GLU A 91 -16.47 -4.59 -6.52
CA GLU A 91 -16.37 -5.78 -5.66
C GLU A 91 -15.66 -5.51 -4.33
N ARG A 92 -14.76 -4.52 -4.28
CA ARG A 92 -14.00 -4.14 -3.09
C ARG A 92 -14.57 -2.92 -2.35
N ASP A 93 -15.77 -2.48 -2.72
CA ASP A 93 -16.44 -1.29 -2.15
C ASP A 93 -15.60 -0.01 -2.28
N TRP A 94 -14.83 0.14 -3.36
CA TRP A 94 -14.13 1.39 -3.67
C TRP A 94 -15.07 2.39 -4.33
N ILE A 95 -15.95 1.88 -5.20
CA ILE A 95 -16.98 2.66 -5.89
C ILE A 95 -18.33 1.99 -5.74
N TYR A 96 -19.39 2.78 -5.73
CA TYR A 96 -20.76 2.31 -5.73
C TYR A 96 -21.60 3.11 -6.73
N ARG A 97 -22.78 2.57 -7.07
CA ARG A 97 -23.76 3.29 -7.88
C ARG A 97 -25.14 3.19 -7.21
N PRO A 98 -25.85 4.30 -6.98
CA PRO A 98 -27.17 4.26 -6.35
C PRO A 98 -28.29 3.78 -7.28
N ALA A 99 -28.11 3.91 -8.60
CA ALA A 99 -29.06 3.43 -9.61
C ALA A 99 -28.34 2.98 -10.88
N PRO A 100 -28.94 2.12 -11.74
CA PRO A 100 -28.31 1.64 -12.96
C PRO A 100 -27.88 2.73 -13.95
N LYS A 101 -28.57 3.88 -13.94
CA LYS A 101 -28.27 5.07 -14.78
C LYS A 101 -27.56 6.19 -14.02
N ALA A 102 -27.30 6.02 -12.72
CA ALA A 102 -26.58 7.01 -11.94
C ALA A 102 -25.08 6.96 -12.25
N PRO A 103 -24.36 8.09 -12.11
CA PRO A 103 -22.90 8.09 -12.18
C PRO A 103 -22.30 7.24 -11.06
N TRP A 104 -21.10 6.71 -11.29
CA TRP A 104 -20.32 6.05 -10.25
C TRP A 104 -19.90 7.08 -9.20
N LEU A 105 -20.00 6.69 -7.94
CA LEU A 105 -19.56 7.46 -6.79
C LEU A 105 -18.43 6.69 -6.09
N ALA A 106 -17.43 7.40 -5.60
CA ALA A 106 -16.43 6.80 -4.73
C ALA A 106 -16.97 6.66 -3.31
N GLN A 107 -16.57 5.59 -2.64
CA GLN A 107 -16.85 5.37 -1.23
C GLN A 107 -16.15 6.44 -0.37
N SER A 108 -16.86 6.97 0.63
CA SER A 108 -16.33 8.04 1.50
C SER A 108 -15.04 7.62 2.22
N ASP A 109 -14.92 6.35 2.60
CA ASP A 109 -13.74 5.81 3.30
C ASP A 109 -12.45 5.84 2.47
N LYS A 110 -12.57 5.87 1.14
CA LYS A 110 -11.44 5.90 0.20
C LYS A 110 -11.09 7.30 -0.28
N MET A 111 -11.92 8.29 0.04
CA MET A 111 -11.69 9.70 -0.26
C MET A 111 -11.03 10.43 0.92
N PRO A 112 -10.16 11.45 0.67
CA PRO A 112 -9.62 11.86 -0.62
C PRO A 112 -8.35 11.09 -1.03
N LYS A 113 -7.86 10.18 -0.19
CA LYS A 113 -6.51 9.59 -0.32
C LYS A 113 -6.32 8.79 -1.61
N TYR A 114 -7.28 7.92 -1.95
CA TYR A 114 -7.16 7.00 -3.09
C TYR A 114 -8.05 7.40 -4.27
N LEU A 115 -9.20 8.00 -3.97
CA LEU A 115 -10.18 8.46 -4.95
C LEU A 115 -10.55 9.92 -4.68
N VAL A 116 -10.79 10.68 -5.74
CA VAL A 116 -11.19 12.09 -5.70
C VAL A 116 -12.39 12.29 -6.61
N HIS A 117 -13.33 13.15 -6.20
CA HIS A 117 -14.46 13.54 -7.05
C HIS A 117 -14.18 14.86 -7.74
N LYS A 118 -14.37 14.90 -9.05
CA LYS A 118 -14.39 16.14 -9.82
C LYS A 118 -15.80 16.40 -10.33
N THR A 119 -16.35 17.54 -9.94
CA THR A 119 -17.64 18.01 -10.44
C THR A 119 -17.47 18.61 -11.83
N LYS A 120 -18.23 18.13 -12.80
CA LYS A 120 -18.31 18.68 -14.16
C LYS A 120 -19.72 19.18 -14.41
N THR A 121 -19.82 20.45 -14.78
CA THR A 121 -21.08 21.07 -15.20
C THR A 121 -21.07 21.21 -16.71
N ILE A 122 -22.03 20.57 -17.37
CA ILE A 122 -22.22 20.71 -18.83
C ILE A 122 -23.42 21.63 -19.03
N ARG A 123 -23.20 22.74 -19.73
CA ARG A 123 -24.28 23.64 -20.19
C ARG A 123 -24.63 23.24 -21.62
N THR A 124 -25.83 22.72 -21.81
CA THR A 124 -26.42 22.50 -23.13
C THR A 124 -27.29 23.70 -23.47
N ASN A 125 -27.33 24.09 -24.75
CA ASN A 125 -27.91 25.36 -25.21
C ASN A 125 -29.42 25.52 -24.94
N ASP A 126 -30.13 24.43 -24.61
CA ASP A 126 -31.59 24.41 -24.39
C ASP A 126 -32.04 23.69 -23.10
N GLU A 127 -31.10 23.17 -22.30
CA GLU A 127 -31.44 22.41 -21.09
C GLU A 127 -30.77 23.02 -19.84
N PRO A 128 -31.40 22.88 -18.66
CA PRO A 128 -30.78 23.29 -17.40
C PRO A 128 -29.42 22.59 -17.22
N PRO A 129 -28.44 23.26 -16.59
CA PRO A 129 -27.09 22.75 -16.45
C PRO A 129 -27.11 21.39 -15.73
N LYS A 130 -26.58 20.36 -16.38
CA LYS A 130 -26.45 19.03 -15.79
C LYS A 130 -25.11 18.95 -15.07
N VAL A 131 -25.18 18.63 -13.78
CA VAL A 131 -24.01 18.44 -12.91
C VAL A 131 -23.72 16.94 -12.83
N TYR A 132 -22.50 16.56 -13.20
CA TYR A 132 -22.02 15.18 -13.11
C TYR A 132 -20.83 15.11 -12.15
N HIS A 133 -20.83 14.10 -11.29
CA HIS A 133 -19.68 13.75 -10.48
C HIS A 133 -18.86 12.69 -11.21
N GLN A 134 -17.56 12.96 -11.36
CA GLN A 134 -16.62 12.03 -11.97
C GLN A 134 -15.62 11.55 -10.92
N VAL A 135 -15.50 10.23 -10.78
CA VAL A 135 -14.48 9.59 -9.93
C VAL A 135 -13.14 9.60 -10.65
N LEU A 136 -12.12 10.08 -9.95
CA LEU A 136 -10.72 10.07 -10.36
C LEU A 136 -9.91 9.28 -9.35
N VAL A 137 -8.88 8.59 -9.84
CA VAL A 137 -7.94 7.79 -9.05
C VAL A 137 -6.67 8.62 -8.85
N THR A 138 -6.18 8.73 -7.61
CA THR A 138 -4.90 9.39 -7.32
C THR A 138 -3.73 8.46 -7.62
N ILE A 139 -2.50 8.97 -7.65
CA ILE A 139 -1.31 8.12 -7.77
C ILE A 139 -1.24 7.12 -6.60
N ALA A 140 -1.55 7.56 -5.38
CA ALA A 140 -1.64 6.67 -4.21
C ALA A 140 -2.70 5.58 -4.40
N GLY A 141 -3.85 5.91 -4.99
CA GLY A 141 -4.88 4.95 -5.40
C GLY A 141 -4.36 3.92 -6.39
N LEU A 142 -3.66 4.36 -7.43
CA LEU A 142 -3.07 3.47 -8.44
C LEU A 142 -2.05 2.49 -7.84
N ILE A 143 -1.19 2.97 -6.95
CA ILE A 143 -0.18 2.13 -6.29
C ILE A 143 -0.87 1.06 -5.43
N GLN A 144 -1.87 1.46 -4.65
CA GLN A 144 -2.63 0.53 -3.81
C GLN A 144 -3.35 -0.53 -4.65
N ILE A 145 -4.02 -0.12 -5.73
CA ILE A 145 -4.68 -1.05 -6.66
C ILE A 145 -3.65 -1.99 -7.29
N ALA A 146 -2.50 -1.49 -7.74
CA ALA A 146 -1.44 -2.31 -8.33
C ALA A 146 -0.85 -3.32 -7.32
N ALA A 147 -0.68 -2.92 -6.06
CA ALA A 147 -0.20 -3.79 -4.99
C ALA A 147 -1.19 -4.92 -4.70
N GLU A 148 -2.48 -4.59 -4.57
CA GLU A 148 -3.55 -5.57 -4.34
C GLU A 148 -3.74 -6.53 -5.53
N LEU A 149 -3.51 -6.05 -6.76
CA LEU A 149 -3.55 -6.88 -7.97
C LEU A 149 -2.37 -7.85 -8.06
N LYS A 150 -1.16 -7.44 -7.64
CA LYS A 150 0.02 -8.33 -7.62
C LYS A 150 -0.06 -9.40 -6.53
N GLY A 151 -0.81 -9.13 -5.45
CA GLY A 151 -1.13 -10.11 -4.41
C GLY A 151 -2.32 -11.02 -4.75
N ALA A 152 -3.04 -10.76 -5.83
CA ALA A 152 -4.18 -11.57 -6.28
C ALA A 152 -3.74 -12.55 -7.38
N PRO A 153 -4.28 -13.79 -7.40
CA PRO A 153 -4.00 -14.73 -8.47
C PRO A 153 -4.41 -14.14 -9.83
N PRO A 154 -3.67 -14.44 -10.92
CA PRO A 154 -3.99 -13.93 -12.23
C PRO A 154 -5.39 -14.39 -12.64
N LEU A 155 -6.23 -13.43 -13.02
CA LEU A 155 -7.55 -13.71 -13.57
C LEU A 155 -7.36 -14.33 -14.97
N HIS A 156 -7.43 -15.66 -15.01
CA HIS A 156 -7.47 -16.51 -16.21
C HIS A 156 -8.61 -16.12 -17.15
#